data_AF-A0A354XK50-F1
#
_entry.id   AF-A0A354XK50-F1
#
_cell.length_a   1.000
_cell.length_b   1.000
_cell.length_c   1.000
_cell.angle_alpha   90.00
_cell.angle_beta   90.00
_cell.angle_gamma   90.00
#
_symmetry.space_group_name_H-M   'P 1'
#
loop_
_entity.id
_entity.type
_entity.pdbx_description
1 polymer ?
#
loop_
_entity_poly.entity_id
_entity_poly.type
_entity_poly.pdbx_seq_one_letter_code
_entity_poly.pdbx_strand_id
1 'polypeptide(L)'
;IFSDALTPEKVERIRAFCQGRIGMAFGIGTNFTNDIGVAPMNMVIKMVEARPEGQGWLPVVKLSDVPTKNTGDPEMIALAKKVLSMGSS
;
A
#
# COMPACT_ATOMS: atom_id res chain seq x y z
N ILE A 1 2.31 9.51 8.90
CA ILE A 1 0.93 9.66 8.38
C ILE A 1 0.31 8.27 8.23
N PHE A 2 -0.96 8.09 8.57
CA PHE A 2 -1.68 6.82 8.45
C PHE A 2 -2.81 6.98 7.43
N SER A 3 -2.99 6.03 6.52
CA SER A 3 -4.00 6.12 5.45
C SER A 3 -4.55 4.78 4.95
N ASP A 4 -4.14 3.65 5.54
CA ASP A 4 -4.58 2.33 5.10
C ASP A 4 -5.97 1.98 5.65
N ALA A 5 -6.99 2.10 4.80
CA ALA A 5 -8.38 1.69 5.05
C ALA A 5 -8.87 2.04 6.47
N LEU A 6 -8.70 3.31 6.83
CA LEU A 6 -9.05 3.84 8.15
C LEU A 6 -10.56 3.99 8.33
N THR A 7 -11.01 3.73 9.55
CA THR A 7 -12.35 4.06 10.08
C THR A 7 -12.16 4.91 11.34
N PRO A 8 -13.19 5.61 11.85
CA PRO A 8 -13.10 6.40 13.07
C PRO A 8 -12.55 5.61 14.26
N GLU A 9 -12.97 4.35 14.39
CA GLU A 9 -12.53 3.45 15.47
C GLU A 9 -11.04 3.11 15.35
N LYS A 10 -10.56 2.84 14.13
CA LYS A 10 -9.12 2.61 13.90
C LYS A 10 -8.29 3.85 14.19
N VAL A 11 -8.79 5.03 13.82
CA VAL A 11 -8.12 6.30 14.09
C VAL A 11 -7.98 6.52 15.58
N GLU A 12 -9.03 6.31 16.37
CA GLU A 12 -8.96 6.47 17.82
C GLU A 12 -7.95 5.51 18.45
N ARG A 13 -7.91 4.24 17.99
CA ARG A 13 -6.93 3.25 18.45
C ARG A 13 -5.49 3.68 18.16
N ILE A 14 -5.21 4.14 16.94
CA ILE A 14 -3.87 4.59 16.55
C ILE A 14 -3.49 5.86 17.31
N ARG A 15 -4.43 6.82 17.44
CA ARG A 15 -4.26 8.05 18.21
C ARG A 15 -3.86 7.74 19.65
N ALA A 16 -4.62 6.89 20.34
CA ALA A 16 -4.35 6.52 21.72
C ALA A 16 -2.96 5.88 21.89
N PHE A 17 -2.54 5.03 20.95
CA PHE A 17 -1.24 4.38 21.01
C PHE A 17 -0.05 5.32 20.75
N CYS A 18 -0.21 6.30 19.85
CA CYS A 18 0.86 7.18 19.40
C CYS A 18 0.89 8.54 20.12
N GLN A 19 -0.17 8.90 20.84
CA GLN A 19 -0.27 10.17 21.58
C GLN A 19 0.91 10.35 22.55
N GLY A 20 1.57 11.51 22.47
CA GLY A 20 2.74 11.83 23.30
C GLY A 20 4.04 11.13 22.87
N ARG A 21 4.03 10.33 21.80
CA ARG A 21 5.21 9.59 21.31
C ARG A 21 5.70 10.13 19.97
N ILE A 22 4.77 10.36 19.04
CA ILE A 22 5.06 10.85 17.68
C ILE A 22 3.94 11.77 17.17
N GLY A 23 4.28 12.66 16.23
CA GLY A 23 3.29 13.43 15.47
C GLY A 23 2.44 12.54 14.56
N MET A 24 1.16 12.88 14.40
CA MET A 24 0.20 12.06 13.66
C MET A 24 -0.63 12.88 12.68
N ALA A 25 -0.94 12.26 11.54
CA ALA A 25 -1.90 12.73 10.55
C ALA A 25 -2.62 11.51 9.97
N PHE A 26 -3.89 11.68 9.63
CA PHE A 26 -4.77 10.62 9.15
C PHE A 26 -5.42 11.02 7.81
N GLY A 27 -5.30 10.15 6.80
CA GLY A 27 -6.03 10.27 5.55
C GLY A 27 -7.12 9.21 5.47
N ILE A 28 -8.38 9.62 5.58
CA ILE A 28 -9.54 8.71 5.53
C ILE A 28 -10.19 8.86 4.15
N GLY A 29 -10.22 7.78 3.38
CA GLY A 29 -10.74 7.75 2.02
C GLY A 29 -12.19 7.27 1.96
N THR A 30 -12.38 6.05 1.45
CA THR A 30 -13.69 5.44 1.16
C THR A 30 -14.70 5.53 2.29
N ASN A 31 -14.27 5.38 3.55
CA ASN A 31 -15.18 5.47 4.70
C ASN A 31 -15.77 6.88 4.91
N PHE A 32 -15.15 7.94 4.37
CA PHE A 32 -15.73 9.29 4.40
C PHE A 32 -16.43 9.64 3.09
N THR A 33 -15.90 9.18 1.95
CA THR A 33 -16.37 9.61 0.63
C THR A 33 -17.42 8.69 0.01
N ASN A 34 -17.62 7.48 0.56
CA ASN A 34 -18.57 6.49 0.07
C ASN A 34 -19.18 5.67 1.21
N ASP A 35 -19.71 6.35 2.22
CA ASP A 35 -20.42 5.76 3.38
C ASP A 35 -21.92 6.09 3.34
N ILE A 36 -22.57 5.73 2.23
CA ILE A 36 -23.98 6.03 1.95
C ILE A 36 -24.85 4.77 1.87
N GLY A 37 -24.40 3.68 2.50
CA GLY A 37 -25.10 2.38 2.51
C GLY A 37 -24.89 1.51 1.26
N VAL A 38 -24.02 1.91 0.34
CA VAL A 38 -23.63 1.13 -0.84
C VAL A 38 -22.25 0.50 -0.63
N ALA A 39 -22.09 -0.75 -1.04
CA ALA A 39 -20.80 -1.44 -0.96
C ALA A 39 -19.76 -0.76 -1.87
N PRO A 40 -18.62 -0.29 -1.32
CA PRO A 40 -17.59 0.34 -2.14
C PRO A 40 -16.92 -0.64 -3.11
N MET A 41 -16.63 -0.19 -4.32
CA MET A 41 -15.88 -1.00 -5.29
C MET A 41 -14.40 -1.07 -4.93
N ASN A 42 -13.82 -2.26 -5.02
CA ASN A 42 -12.38 -2.48 -4.81
C ASN A 42 -11.63 -2.34 -6.14
N MET A 43 -11.30 -1.10 -6.51
CA MET A 43 -10.60 -0.77 -7.76
C MET A 43 -9.23 -0.15 -7.48
N VAL A 44 -8.27 -0.43 -8.37
CA VAL A 44 -6.91 0.09 -8.28
C VAL A 44 -6.38 0.47 -9.66
N ILE A 45 -5.53 1.50 -9.70
CA ILE A 45 -4.66 1.79 -10.85
C ILE A 45 -3.22 1.61 -10.36
N LYS A 46 -2.42 0.88 -11.14
CA LYS A 46 -1.02 0.61 -10.81
C LYS A 46 -0.17 0.81 -12.06
N MET A 47 1.04 1.32 -11.87
CA MET A 47 2.08 1.29 -12.89
C MET A 47 2.51 -0.17 -13.11
N VAL A 48 2.59 -0.59 -14.36
CA VAL A 48 3.04 -1.94 -14.75
C VAL A 48 4.42 -1.90 -15.42
N GLU A 49 4.74 -0.79 -16.07
CA GLU A 49 6.02 -0.55 -16.73
C GLU A 49 6.44 0.92 -16.59
N ALA A 50 7.74 1.17 -16.65
CA ALA A 50 8.34 2.49 -16.72
C ALA A 50 9.40 2.53 -17.82
N ARG A 51 9.62 3.68 -18.44
CA ARG A 51 10.65 3.88 -19.46
C ARG A 51 11.67 4.92 -18.98
N PRO A 52 12.76 4.48 -18.33
CA PRO A 52 13.89 5.36 -18.02
C PRO A 52 14.52 5.94 -19.29
N GLU A 53 15.15 7.10 -19.17
CA GLU A 53 15.84 7.73 -20.29
C GLU A 53 16.97 6.83 -20.82
N GLY A 54 17.06 6.70 -22.15
CA GLY A 54 18.04 5.84 -22.82
C GLY A 54 17.76 4.34 -22.73
N GLN A 55 16.60 3.92 -22.20
CA GLN A 55 16.23 2.51 -22.06
C GLN A 55 14.85 2.21 -22.69
N GLY A 56 14.57 0.91 -22.86
CA GLY A 56 13.24 0.43 -23.23
C GLY A 56 12.24 0.50 -22.07
N TRP A 57 11.01 0.05 -22.33
CA TRP A 57 10.05 -0.19 -21.26
C TRP A 57 10.56 -1.32 -20.35
N LEU A 58 10.54 -1.08 -19.06
CA LEU A 58 10.93 -2.05 -18.04
C LEU A 58 9.74 -2.33 -17.12
N PRO A 59 9.47 -3.61 -16.81
CA PRO A 59 8.43 -3.96 -15.86
C PRO A 59 8.76 -3.43 -14.46
N VAL A 60 7.75 -3.01 -13.72
CA VAL A 60 7.88 -2.60 -12.32
C VAL A 60 7.21 -3.58 -11.37
N VAL A 61 7.72 -3.65 -10.14
CA VAL A 61 7.12 -4.44 -9.06
C VAL A 61 6.73 -3.54 -7.90
N LYS A 62 5.66 -3.90 -7.20
CA LYS A 62 5.28 -3.33 -5.90
C LYS A 62 5.29 -4.42 -4.86
N LEU A 63 6.18 -4.30 -3.88
CA LEU A 63 6.19 -5.16 -2.69
C LEU A 63 5.35 -4.51 -1.58
N SER A 64 4.62 -5.33 -0.83
CA SER A 64 3.77 -4.92 0.28
C SER A 64 4.11 -5.73 1.52
N ASP A 65 3.94 -5.12 2.70
CA ASP A 65 4.01 -5.82 3.99
C ASP A 65 2.91 -6.88 4.15
N VAL A 66 1.87 -6.85 3.30
CA VAL A 66 0.88 -7.92 3.16
C VAL A 66 1.31 -8.82 1.99
N PRO A 67 1.78 -10.05 2.23
CA PRO A 67 2.38 -10.90 1.20
C PRO A 67 1.48 -11.15 -0.01
N THR A 68 0.17 -11.22 0.20
CA THR A 68 -0.85 -11.44 -0.84
C THR A 68 -1.11 -10.21 -1.73
N LYS A 69 -0.54 -9.05 -1.40
CA LYS A 69 -0.76 -7.78 -2.13
C LYS A 69 0.44 -7.33 -2.98
N ASN A 70 1.44 -8.20 -3.14
CA ASN A 70 2.52 -7.96 -4.10
C ASN A 70 1.97 -7.94 -5.53
N THR A 71 2.52 -7.08 -6.39
CA THR A 71 2.14 -7.03 -7.82
C THR A 71 3.34 -6.83 -8.72
N GLY A 72 3.27 -7.43 -9.92
CA GLY A 72 4.34 -7.48 -10.91
C GLY A 72 4.63 -8.92 -11.31
N ASP A 73 5.65 -9.10 -12.14
CA ASP A 73 6.10 -10.42 -12.56
C ASP A 73 6.61 -11.25 -11.35
N PRO A 74 6.19 -12.52 -11.19
CA PRO A 74 6.58 -13.36 -10.05
C PRO A 74 8.10 -13.56 -9.90
N GLU A 75 8.84 -13.70 -10.99
CA GLU A 75 10.29 -13.88 -10.96
C GLU A 75 10.97 -12.59 -10.49
N MET A 76 10.49 -11.43 -10.98
CA MET A 76 10.97 -10.13 -10.53
C MET A 76 10.62 -9.83 -9.06
N ILE A 77 9.45 -10.29 -8.58
CA ILE A 77 9.10 -10.20 -7.15
C ILE A 77 10.06 -11.05 -6.32
N ALA A 78 10.34 -12.29 -6.74
CA ALA A 78 11.27 -13.17 -6.05
C ALA A 78 12.70 -12.60 -6.02
N LEU A 79 13.16 -12.06 -7.16
CA LEU A 79 14.45 -11.39 -7.27
C LEU A 79 14.51 -10.16 -6.35
N ALA A 80 13.50 -9.29 -6.38
CA ALA A 80 13.44 -8.10 -5.53
C ALA A 80 13.48 -8.45 -4.04
N LYS A 81 12.73 -9.48 -3.61
CA LYS A 81 12.78 -9.98 -2.23
C LYS A 81 14.18 -10.49 -1.86
N LYS A 82 14.83 -11.25 -2.74
CA LYS A 82 16.20 -11.75 -2.52
C LYS A 82 17.20 -10.60 -2.39
N VAL A 83 17.15 -9.62 -3.30
CA VAL A 83 18.02 -8.44 -3.29
C VAL A 83 17.84 -7.62 -2.02
N LEU A 84 16.60 -7.46 -1.56
CA LEU A 84 16.26 -6.73 -0.34
C LEU A 84 16.44 -7.56 0.95
N SER A 85 16.95 -8.79 0.85
CA SER A 85 17.10 -9.73 1.98
C SER A 85 15.79 -9.94 2.75
N MET A 86 14.66 -9.87 2.07
CA MET A 86 13.35 -10.19 2.63
C MET A 86 13.22 -11.71 2.70
N GLY A 87 13.03 -12.25 3.90
CA GLY A 87 12.92 -13.69 4.12
C GLY A 87 11.89 -14.34 3.19
N SER A 88 12.23 -15.50 2.64
CA SER A 88 11.32 -16.37 1.92
C SER A 88 10.41 -17.07 2.92
N SER A 89 9.28 -16.43 3.25
CA SER A 89 8.14 -17.03 3.94
C SER A 89 7.35 -17.93 3.00
#